data_AF-A0A1I3IZG7-F1
#
_entry.id   AF-A0A1I3IZG7-F1
#
_cell.length_a   1.000
_cell.length_b   1.000
_cell.length_c   1.000
_cell.angle_alpha   90.00
_cell.angle_beta   90.00
_cell.angle_gamma   90.00
#
_symmetry.space_group_name_H-M   'P 1'
#
loop_
_entity.id
_entity.type
_entity.pdbx_description
1 polymer ?
#
loop_
_entity_poly.entity_id
_entity_poly.type
_entity_poly.pdbx_seq_one_letter_code
_entity_poly.pdbx_strand_id
1 'polypeptide(L)'
;MKKLITLCIALFVSAVMFAQNLPAFTESENAYVFDAKTLKEDFGDACKIVNLTFEKNLKFDVYLMKSNKKKWLFAGDAIVNGILDSCVLESEYDGDYDDYRYFALVPKDDRKYNVTFTYDNVFMYAFSKESCVFLVDMDIDTPADVRKNSTIIDVNSVKGKFKDNIKLINKSSDSNMDFIIFGFDSPDATKWDAVGKGDLKEFNDTDSVETVINDSSNMKKYAYYAVYATNGKKYDVNPSKAHNDLIIEIK
;
A
#
# COMPACT_ATOMS: atom_id res chain seq x y z
N MET A 1 27.64 -49.00 32.54
CA MET A 1 26.36 -48.63 31.90
C MET A 1 25.83 -47.36 32.56
N LYS A 2 26.05 -46.19 31.96
CA LYS A 2 25.39 -44.93 32.34
C LYS A 2 24.76 -44.38 31.06
N LYS A 3 23.43 -44.29 31.05
CA LYS A 3 22.64 -43.86 29.89
C LYS A 3 22.79 -42.35 29.69
N LEU A 4 22.93 -41.98 28.42
CA LEU A 4 22.87 -40.64 27.84
C LEU A 4 21.71 -39.83 28.42
N ILE A 5 21.99 -38.59 28.84
CA ILE A 5 21.02 -37.51 28.85
C ILE A 5 21.44 -36.58 27.71
N THR A 6 20.76 -36.70 26.57
CA THR A 6 20.88 -35.74 25.47
C THR A 6 20.07 -34.51 25.85
N LEU A 7 20.76 -33.45 26.29
CA LEU A 7 20.15 -32.14 26.47
C LEU A 7 20.14 -31.43 25.10
N CYS A 8 19.01 -31.48 24.39
CA CYS A 8 18.77 -30.63 23.23
C CYS A 8 18.61 -29.19 23.70
N ILE A 9 19.69 -28.43 23.74
CA ILE A 9 19.62 -26.97 23.77
C ILE A 9 19.16 -26.56 22.38
N ALA A 10 17.87 -26.25 22.26
CA ALA A 10 17.34 -25.50 21.13
C ALA A 10 18.02 -24.13 21.14
N LEU A 11 19.08 -24.00 20.35
CA LEU A 11 19.59 -22.72 19.91
C LEU A 11 18.45 -22.05 19.13
N PHE A 12 17.69 -21.20 19.82
CA PHE A 12 16.98 -20.11 19.18
C PHE A 12 18.05 -19.24 18.51
N VAL A 13 18.35 -19.57 17.26
CA VAL A 13 18.98 -18.63 16.35
C VAL A 13 17.92 -17.58 16.11
N SER A 14 17.83 -16.60 17.02
CA SER A 14 17.27 -15.31 16.67
C SER A 14 18.09 -14.87 15.47
N ALA A 15 17.43 -14.77 14.32
CA ALA A 15 18.02 -14.15 13.16
C ALA A 15 18.44 -12.76 13.59
N VAL A 16 19.75 -12.59 13.83
CA VAL A 16 20.38 -11.28 13.81
C VAL A 16 20.25 -10.84 12.37
N MET A 17 19.07 -10.28 12.04
CA MET A 17 18.97 -9.39 10.91
C MET A 17 20.05 -8.36 11.12
N PHE A 18 20.97 -8.24 10.16
CA PHE A 18 21.92 -7.15 10.14
C PHE A 18 21.15 -5.86 10.37
N ALA A 19 21.26 -5.28 11.57
CA ALA A 19 20.77 -3.95 11.80
C ALA A 19 21.56 -3.07 10.84
N GLN A 20 20.93 -2.67 9.74
CA GLN A 20 21.47 -1.58 8.94
C GLN A 20 21.64 -0.43 9.93
N ASN A 21 22.88 0.04 10.08
CA ASN A 21 23.20 1.18 10.93
C ASN A 21 22.58 2.42 10.29
N LEU A 22 21.28 2.60 10.52
CA LEU A 22 20.57 3.79 10.10
C LEU A 22 21.13 4.98 10.88
N PRO A 23 21.24 6.15 10.24
CA PRO A 23 21.65 7.35 10.91
C PRO A 23 20.64 7.70 12.02
N ALA A 24 21.16 8.16 13.15
CA ALA A 24 20.30 8.63 14.23
C ALA A 24 19.45 9.82 13.74
N PHE A 25 18.15 9.75 14.00
CA PHE A 25 17.22 10.86 13.82
C PHE A 25 16.77 11.30 15.22
N THR A 26 17.13 12.50 15.62
CA THR A 26 16.92 12.98 17.00
C THR A 26 15.81 14.02 17.11
N GLU A 27 15.17 14.40 16.01
CA GLU A 27 14.12 15.43 16.02
C GLU A 27 12.77 14.87 16.50
N SER A 28 12.57 13.55 16.45
CA SER A 28 11.39 12.88 16.99
C SER A 28 11.69 11.42 17.33
N GLU A 29 11.14 10.95 18.46
CA GLU A 29 11.22 9.54 18.87
C GLU A 29 10.26 8.64 18.08
N ASN A 30 9.24 9.21 17.42
CA ASN A 30 8.24 8.49 16.63
C ASN A 30 8.57 8.47 15.12
N ALA A 31 9.81 8.78 14.75
CA ALA A 31 10.23 8.83 13.35
C ALA A 31 10.46 7.43 12.77
N TYR A 32 10.04 7.25 11.52
CA TYR A 32 10.35 6.07 10.72
C TYR A 32 11.50 6.40 9.79
N VAL A 33 12.66 5.75 9.98
CA VAL A 33 13.88 6.02 9.21
C VAL A 33 14.13 4.92 8.19
N PHE A 34 14.42 5.29 6.95
CA PHE A 34 14.61 4.39 5.82
C PHE A 34 15.94 4.66 5.12
N ASP A 35 16.60 3.60 4.64
CA ASP A 35 17.75 3.68 3.73
C ASP A 35 17.27 3.29 2.34
N ALA A 36 17.29 4.24 1.42
CA ALA A 36 16.79 4.05 0.07
C ALA A 36 17.63 3.06 -0.74
N LYS A 37 18.85 2.70 -0.31
CA LYS A 37 19.58 1.55 -0.87
C LYS A 37 18.89 0.20 -0.64
N THR A 38 17.89 0.12 0.24
CA THR A 38 17.05 -1.07 0.40
C THR A 38 16.09 -1.25 -0.77
N LEU A 39 15.80 -0.18 -1.51
CA LEU A 39 15.08 -0.25 -2.75
C LEU A 39 16.01 -0.80 -3.84
N LYS A 40 15.49 -1.68 -4.70
CA LYS A 40 16.28 -2.34 -5.74
C LYS A 40 16.50 -1.47 -6.97
N GLU A 41 15.82 -0.33 -7.04
CA GLU A 41 15.76 0.56 -8.18
C GLU A 41 16.02 2.01 -7.72
N ASP A 42 16.54 2.82 -8.63
CA ASP A 42 16.74 4.25 -8.40
C ASP A 42 15.35 4.92 -8.40
N PHE A 43 15.11 5.86 -7.49
CA PHE A 43 13.87 6.64 -7.44
C PHE A 43 14.20 8.08 -7.86
N GLY A 44 13.38 8.64 -8.73
CA GLY A 44 13.44 9.97 -9.31
C GLY A 44 12.95 11.08 -8.38
N ASP A 45 12.38 12.12 -8.99
CA ASP A 45 12.50 13.50 -8.49
C ASP A 45 11.37 13.90 -7.54
N ALA A 46 10.61 12.93 -7.03
CA ALA A 46 9.48 13.21 -6.15
C ALA A 46 9.35 12.17 -5.04
N CYS A 47 8.72 12.61 -3.95
CA CYS A 47 8.39 11.81 -2.80
C CYS A 47 6.89 11.89 -2.54
N LYS A 48 6.24 10.74 -2.32
CA LYS A 48 4.79 10.62 -2.15
C LYS A 48 4.45 9.89 -0.87
N ILE A 49 3.35 10.27 -0.25
CA ILE A 49 2.73 9.54 0.86
C ILE A 49 1.38 9.03 0.38
N VAL A 50 1.08 7.76 0.66
CA VAL A 50 -0.21 7.12 0.37
C VAL A 50 -0.78 6.60 1.67
N ASN A 51 -2.03 6.96 1.95
CA ASN A 51 -2.77 6.46 3.10
C ASN A 51 -3.46 5.13 2.76
N LEU A 52 -3.16 4.07 3.50
CA LEU A 52 -3.84 2.77 3.37
C LEU A 52 -4.93 2.57 4.42
N THR A 53 -5.22 3.60 5.21
CA THR A 53 -6.22 3.57 6.29
C THR A 53 -7.46 4.39 5.93
N PHE A 54 -8.57 4.14 6.61
CA PHE A 54 -9.78 4.95 6.48
C PHE A 54 -9.73 6.27 7.26
N GLU A 55 -8.67 6.48 8.04
CA GLU A 55 -8.49 7.66 8.87
C GLU A 55 -8.23 8.90 8.01
N LYS A 56 -8.72 10.05 8.48
CA LYS A 56 -8.56 11.34 7.80
C LYS A 56 -7.61 12.26 8.56
N ASN A 57 -7.10 13.28 7.88
CA ASN A 57 -6.18 14.27 8.44
C ASN A 57 -4.92 13.63 9.04
N LEU A 58 -4.37 12.60 8.40
CA LEU A 58 -3.06 12.08 8.79
C LEU A 58 -2.00 13.07 8.31
N LYS A 59 -1.14 13.51 9.23
CA LYS A 59 -0.16 14.58 8.97
C LYS A 59 1.25 14.06 9.22
N PHE A 60 2.13 14.32 8.28
CA PHE A 60 3.51 13.87 8.33
C PHE A 60 4.48 14.97 7.90
N ASP A 61 5.64 15.01 8.54
CA ASP A 61 6.82 15.65 7.98
C ASP A 61 7.72 14.61 7.33
N VAL A 62 8.46 15.04 6.31
CA VAL A 62 9.54 14.24 5.71
C VAL A 62 10.86 14.97 5.80
N TYR A 63 11.88 14.23 6.20
CA TYR A 63 13.27 14.70 6.27
C TYR A 63 14.17 13.81 5.42
N LEU A 64 15.22 14.42 4.87
CA LEU A 64 16.17 13.78 3.98
C LEU A 64 17.60 13.92 4.50
N MET A 65 18.44 12.94 4.21
CA MET A 65 19.87 13.04 4.47
C MET A 65 20.69 12.34 3.38
N LYS A 66 21.67 13.08 2.82
CA LYS A 66 22.65 12.52 1.88
C LYS A 66 23.60 11.58 2.60
N SER A 67 24.08 10.55 1.90
CA SER A 67 24.92 9.48 2.50
C SER A 67 26.23 9.98 3.13
N ASN A 68 26.78 11.08 2.63
CA ASN A 68 28.03 11.70 3.09
C ASN A 68 27.82 12.85 4.08
N LYS A 69 26.58 13.13 4.46
CA LYS A 69 26.21 14.17 5.44
C LYS A 69 25.73 13.53 6.73
N LYS A 70 25.74 14.33 7.81
CA LYS A 70 25.21 13.96 9.12
C LYS A 70 24.08 14.91 9.58
N LYS A 71 23.49 15.63 8.63
CA LYS A 71 22.47 16.63 8.90
C LYS A 71 21.21 16.28 8.13
N TRP A 72 20.13 16.10 8.86
CA TRP A 72 18.79 15.98 8.32
C TRP A 72 18.31 17.33 7.80
N LEU A 73 17.63 17.31 6.67
CA LEU A 73 17.02 18.46 6.03
C LEU A 73 15.52 18.22 5.99
N PHE A 74 14.73 19.18 6.45
CA PHE A 74 13.28 19.16 6.25
C PHE A 74 12.99 19.29 4.76
N ALA A 75 12.22 18.37 4.21
CA ALA A 75 11.85 18.35 2.79
C ALA A 75 10.44 18.85 2.53
N GLY A 76 9.52 18.63 3.46
CA GLY A 76 8.15 19.09 3.33
C GLY A 76 7.22 18.38 4.30
N ASP A 77 5.98 18.85 4.35
CA ASP A 77 4.88 18.21 5.06
C ASP A 77 3.84 17.67 4.09
N ALA A 78 3.04 16.73 4.57
CA ALA A 78 1.97 16.12 3.80
C ALA A 78 0.75 15.85 4.69
N ILE A 79 -0.42 16.04 4.08
CA ILE A 79 -1.71 15.72 4.67
C ILE A 79 -2.41 14.74 3.72
N VAL A 80 -2.72 13.56 4.24
CA VAL A 80 -3.46 12.53 3.49
C VAL A 80 -4.76 12.17 4.21
N ASN A 81 -5.82 11.92 3.45
CA ASN A 81 -7.20 11.89 3.88
C ASN A 81 -7.94 10.64 3.39
N GLY A 82 -8.17 9.70 4.29
CA GLY A 82 -8.89 8.49 3.95
C GLY A 82 -8.10 7.58 3.03
N ILE A 83 -8.73 6.47 2.68
CA ILE A 83 -8.03 5.34 2.08
C ILE A 83 -7.68 5.61 0.61
N LEU A 84 -6.46 5.24 0.25
CA LEU A 84 -5.81 5.46 -1.04
C LEU A 84 -5.65 6.92 -1.46
N ASP A 85 -5.92 7.88 -0.58
CA ASP A 85 -5.52 9.27 -0.80
C ASP A 85 -4.00 9.38 -0.76
N SER A 86 -3.47 10.32 -1.53
CA SER A 86 -2.03 10.50 -1.65
C SER A 86 -1.64 11.96 -1.80
N CYS A 87 -0.48 12.29 -1.24
CA CYS A 87 0.11 13.61 -1.32
C CYS A 87 1.54 13.47 -1.85
N VAL A 88 1.84 14.13 -2.97
CA VAL A 88 3.23 14.35 -3.39
C VAL A 88 3.75 15.51 -2.56
N LEU A 89 4.94 15.35 -1.98
CA LEU A 89 5.55 16.42 -1.21
C LEU A 89 5.82 17.62 -2.12
N GLU A 90 5.18 18.73 -1.81
CA GLU A 90 5.56 20.03 -2.36
C GLU A 90 6.77 20.52 -1.59
N SER A 91 7.94 20.12 -2.06
CA SER A 91 9.20 20.55 -1.46
C SER A 91 9.51 21.99 -1.89
N GLU A 92 9.82 22.87 -0.93
CA GLU A 92 10.49 24.15 -1.22
C GLU A 92 11.94 23.94 -1.69
N TYR A 93 12.42 22.69 -1.66
CA TYR A 93 13.74 22.27 -2.10
C TYR A 93 13.76 22.09 -3.63
N ASP A 94 14.75 22.70 -4.26
CA ASP A 94 14.95 22.78 -5.71
C ASP A 94 15.88 21.68 -6.25
N GLY A 95 16.27 20.71 -5.41
CA GLY A 95 17.16 19.62 -5.79
C GLY A 95 16.46 18.27 -5.93
N ASP A 96 17.04 17.40 -6.75
CA ASP A 96 16.52 16.07 -7.06
C ASP A 96 16.54 15.16 -5.81
N TYR A 97 15.50 14.34 -5.63
CA TYR A 97 15.37 13.44 -4.49
C TYR A 97 16.32 12.23 -4.57
N ASP A 98 16.77 11.86 -5.77
CA ASP A 98 17.69 10.74 -6.06
C ASP A 98 19.08 10.92 -5.39
N ASP A 99 19.44 12.16 -5.09
CA ASP A 99 20.66 12.58 -4.40
C ASP A 99 20.69 12.18 -2.91
N TYR A 100 19.54 11.78 -2.36
CA TYR A 100 19.36 11.46 -0.95
C TYR A 100 19.32 9.96 -0.70
N ARG A 101 20.01 9.53 0.36
CA ARG A 101 20.04 8.11 0.74
C ARG A 101 19.05 7.79 1.84
N TYR A 102 18.94 8.67 2.82
CA TYR A 102 18.17 8.39 4.03
C TYR A 102 16.96 9.29 4.08
N PHE A 103 15.85 8.70 4.47
CA PHE A 103 14.55 9.35 4.58
C PHE A 103 14.03 9.14 6.00
N ALA A 104 13.41 10.15 6.59
CA ALA A 104 12.69 10.02 7.83
C ALA A 104 11.27 10.57 7.67
N LEU A 105 10.28 9.74 7.97
CA LEU A 105 8.87 10.11 8.02
C LEU A 105 8.48 10.32 9.49
N VAL A 106 7.92 11.48 9.82
CA VAL A 106 7.57 11.84 11.19
C VAL A 106 6.07 12.13 11.28
N PRO A 107 5.28 11.27 11.92
CA PRO A 107 3.89 11.57 12.20
C PRO A 107 3.77 12.79 13.12
N LYS A 108 2.75 13.62 12.89
CA LYS A 108 2.40 14.79 13.72
C LYS A 108 1.42 14.47 14.85
N ASP A 109 1.19 13.19 15.11
CA ASP A 109 0.39 12.69 16.21
C ASP A 109 1.10 11.54 16.91
N ASP A 110 0.51 11.09 18.02
CA ASP A 110 1.06 10.02 18.84
C ASP A 110 0.60 8.62 18.40
N ARG A 111 -0.04 8.51 17.22
CA ARG A 111 -0.51 7.21 16.72
C ARG A 111 0.67 6.41 16.16
N LYS A 112 0.54 5.08 16.25
CA LYS A 112 1.49 4.15 15.68
C LYS A 112 1.02 3.69 14.31
N TYR A 113 1.92 3.79 13.35
CA TYR A 113 1.71 3.39 11.97
C TYR A 113 2.60 2.20 11.62
N ASN A 114 2.14 1.40 10.66
CA ASN A 114 2.96 0.51 9.89
C ASN A 114 3.34 1.26 8.61
N VAL A 115 4.63 1.57 8.44
CA VAL A 115 5.09 2.35 7.28
C VAL A 115 5.96 1.46 6.41
N THR A 116 5.59 1.35 5.14
CA THR A 116 6.41 0.70 4.12
C THR A 116 6.99 1.76 3.20
N PHE A 117 8.29 1.66 2.94
CA PHE A 117 8.99 2.53 2.00
C PHE A 117 9.26 1.75 0.71
N THR A 118 8.83 2.30 -0.43
CA THR A 118 8.92 1.66 -1.75
C THR A 118 9.17 2.70 -2.85
N TYR A 119 9.47 2.26 -4.08
CA TYR A 119 9.50 3.12 -5.29
C TYR A 119 8.20 2.96 -6.11
N ASP A 120 7.87 3.88 -7.00
CA ASP A 120 6.51 3.98 -7.55
C ASP A 120 6.22 3.24 -8.88
N ASN A 121 5.05 2.59 -8.91
CA ASN A 121 4.06 2.54 -10.02
C ASN A 121 2.60 2.62 -9.47
N VAL A 122 2.46 2.98 -8.19
CA VAL A 122 1.23 3.11 -7.41
C VAL A 122 0.50 4.41 -7.76
N PHE A 123 -0.53 4.25 -8.59
CA PHE A 123 -1.40 5.29 -9.18
C PHE A 123 -0.75 6.01 -10.37
N MET A 124 -1.13 5.57 -11.57
CA MET A 124 -0.52 5.94 -12.84
C MET A 124 -1.04 7.28 -13.37
N TYR A 125 -1.14 8.29 -12.52
CA TYR A 125 -1.41 9.67 -12.94
C TYR A 125 -0.16 10.51 -12.78
N ALA A 126 0.70 10.37 -13.80
CA ALA A 126 1.65 11.35 -14.29
C ALA A 126 2.63 11.98 -13.28
N PHE A 127 3.80 11.36 -13.10
CA PHE A 127 5.07 12.09 -13.15
C PHE A 127 6.14 11.21 -13.81
N SER A 128 6.91 11.81 -14.71
CA SER A 128 8.12 11.23 -15.29
C SER A 128 9.13 10.94 -14.17
N LYS A 129 9.70 9.72 -14.19
CA LYS A 129 10.70 9.15 -13.25
C LYS A 129 10.17 8.81 -11.84
N GLU A 130 9.79 7.55 -11.69
CA GLU A 130 9.72 6.69 -10.48
C GLU A 130 9.92 7.38 -9.12
N SER A 131 8.87 7.83 -8.43
CA SER A 131 8.98 8.49 -7.12
C SER A 131 9.31 7.55 -5.96
N CYS A 132 9.83 8.06 -4.83
CA CYS A 132 9.83 7.31 -3.58
C CYS A 132 8.47 7.46 -2.87
N VAL A 133 7.97 6.37 -2.26
CA VAL A 133 6.60 6.29 -1.75
C VAL A 133 6.59 5.73 -0.33
N PHE A 134 5.94 6.45 0.58
CA PHE A 134 5.55 5.95 1.90
C PHE A 134 4.12 5.43 1.87
N LEU A 135 3.96 4.12 2.07
CA LEU A 135 2.66 3.53 2.32
C LEU A 135 2.42 3.53 3.83
N VAL A 136 1.39 4.24 4.27
CA VAL A 136 1.04 4.42 5.68
C VAL A 136 -0.18 3.60 6.01
N ASP A 137 -0.03 2.65 6.91
CA ASP A 137 -1.09 1.77 7.39
C ASP A 137 -1.20 1.81 8.93
N MET A 138 -2.29 1.29 9.46
CA MET A 138 -2.52 1.10 10.89
C MET A 138 -3.06 -0.32 11.14
N ASP A 139 -2.78 -0.87 12.32
CA ASP A 139 -3.36 -2.14 12.72
C ASP A 139 -4.78 -1.93 13.29
N ILE A 140 -5.70 -1.60 12.38
CA ILE A 140 -7.11 -1.33 12.67
C ILE A 140 -8.02 -2.18 11.80
N ASP A 141 -9.17 -2.57 12.35
CA ASP A 141 -10.17 -3.32 11.61
C ASP A 141 -10.78 -2.48 10.48
N THR A 142 -11.14 -3.15 9.39
CA THR A 142 -11.91 -2.52 8.30
C THR A 142 -13.28 -2.08 8.83
N PRO A 143 -13.71 -0.82 8.61
CA PRO A 143 -14.97 -0.30 9.11
C PRO A 143 -16.19 -1.15 8.74
N ALA A 144 -17.16 -1.23 9.67
CA ALA A 144 -18.35 -2.07 9.51
C ALA A 144 -19.23 -1.64 8.32
N ASP A 145 -19.29 -0.35 8.02
CA ASP A 145 -20.01 0.20 6.87
C ASP A 145 -19.34 -0.18 5.55
N VAL A 146 -18.00 -0.13 5.48
CA VAL A 146 -17.24 -0.62 4.31
C VAL A 146 -17.53 -2.09 4.08
N ARG A 147 -17.48 -2.92 5.14
CA ARG A 147 -17.81 -4.35 5.05
C ARG A 147 -19.24 -4.59 4.57
N LYS A 148 -20.20 -3.85 5.12
CA LYS A 148 -21.62 -3.95 4.77
C LYS A 148 -21.88 -3.59 3.31
N ASN A 149 -21.23 -2.53 2.84
CA ASN A 149 -21.43 -1.96 1.51
C ASN A 149 -20.52 -2.57 0.43
N SER A 150 -19.63 -3.47 0.82
CA SER A 150 -18.80 -4.23 -0.12
C SER A 150 -19.52 -5.47 -0.62
N THR A 151 -19.18 -5.88 -1.84
CA THR A 151 -19.52 -7.20 -2.37
C THR A 151 -18.27 -8.06 -2.41
N ILE A 152 -18.35 -9.25 -1.79
CA ILE A 152 -17.21 -10.16 -1.63
C ILE A 152 -17.23 -11.20 -2.75
N ILE A 153 -16.06 -11.40 -3.35
CA ILE A 153 -15.77 -12.40 -4.37
C ILE A 153 -14.86 -13.45 -3.75
N ASP A 154 -15.29 -14.70 -3.75
CA ASP A 154 -14.39 -15.85 -3.54
C ASP A 154 -13.71 -16.19 -4.85
N VAL A 155 -12.39 -15.97 -4.91
CA VAL A 155 -11.58 -16.22 -6.11
C VAL A 155 -11.61 -17.69 -6.50
N ASN A 156 -11.65 -18.59 -5.53
CA ASN A 156 -11.62 -20.03 -5.79
C ASN A 156 -12.92 -20.52 -6.46
N SER A 157 -13.99 -19.74 -6.34
CA SER A 157 -15.26 -20.01 -7.04
C SER A 157 -15.21 -19.60 -8.52
N VAL A 158 -14.26 -18.76 -8.93
CA VAL A 158 -14.08 -18.33 -10.32
C VAL A 158 -13.37 -19.43 -11.10
N LYS A 159 -13.93 -19.83 -12.25
CA LYS A 159 -13.36 -20.92 -13.05
C LYS A 159 -11.98 -20.55 -13.61
N GLY A 160 -10.96 -21.23 -13.10
CA GLY A 160 -9.56 -21.09 -13.50
C GLY A 160 -8.80 -20.12 -12.60
N LYS A 161 -7.47 -20.09 -12.74
CA LYS A 161 -6.61 -19.19 -11.94
C LYS A 161 -6.27 -17.94 -12.73
N PHE A 162 -6.59 -16.76 -12.21
CA PHE A 162 -6.02 -15.52 -12.73
C PHE A 162 -4.60 -15.34 -12.17
N LYS A 163 -3.79 -14.54 -12.87
CA LYS A 163 -2.36 -14.38 -12.59
C LYS A 163 -1.85 -12.95 -12.74
N ASP A 164 -2.62 -12.08 -13.39
CA ASP A 164 -2.14 -10.78 -13.83
C ASP A 164 -2.95 -9.70 -13.08
N ASN A 165 -3.91 -9.05 -13.73
CA ASN A 165 -4.57 -7.87 -13.16
C ASN A 165 -6.01 -8.14 -12.72
N ILE A 166 -6.57 -7.18 -11.99
CA ILE A 166 -8.01 -7.04 -11.79
C ILE A 166 -8.51 -5.98 -12.76
N LYS A 167 -9.56 -6.29 -13.50
CA LYS A 167 -10.23 -5.35 -14.41
C LYS A 167 -11.68 -5.21 -14.03
N LEU A 168 -12.14 -3.98 -13.94
CA LEU A 168 -13.54 -3.65 -13.67
C LEU A 168 -14.24 -3.33 -14.98
N ILE A 169 -15.49 -3.74 -15.13
CA ILE A 169 -16.33 -3.39 -16.27
C ILE A 169 -17.67 -2.88 -15.76
N ASN A 170 -18.08 -1.69 -16.18
CA ASN A 170 -19.40 -1.17 -15.83
C ASN A 170 -20.49 -1.84 -16.68
N LYS A 171 -21.43 -2.53 -16.04
CA LYS A 171 -22.67 -3.05 -16.64
C LYS A 171 -23.92 -2.48 -15.96
N SER A 172 -23.76 -1.49 -15.09
CA SER A 172 -24.84 -0.78 -14.40
C SER A 172 -25.28 0.46 -15.20
N SER A 173 -26.40 1.07 -14.80
CA SER A 173 -26.83 2.37 -15.35
C SER A 173 -26.08 3.58 -14.77
N ASP A 174 -25.27 3.37 -13.73
CA ASP A 174 -24.59 4.45 -13.02
C ASP A 174 -23.30 4.86 -13.76
N SER A 175 -22.84 6.07 -13.49
CA SER A 175 -21.68 6.71 -14.13
C SER A 175 -20.83 7.41 -13.08
N ASN A 176 -19.55 7.67 -13.40
CA ASN A 176 -18.56 8.28 -12.51
C ASN A 176 -18.50 7.57 -11.15
N MET A 177 -18.17 6.29 -11.19
CA MET A 177 -18.07 5.43 -10.02
C MET A 177 -16.61 5.12 -9.73
N ASP A 178 -16.18 5.38 -8.50
CA ASP A 178 -14.86 5.02 -8.02
C ASP A 178 -14.96 3.81 -7.09
N PHE A 179 -14.06 2.86 -7.27
CA PHE A 179 -14.01 1.62 -6.51
C PHE A 179 -12.68 1.48 -5.81
N ILE A 180 -12.73 0.94 -4.60
CA ILE A 180 -11.56 0.42 -3.89
C ILE A 180 -11.69 -1.09 -3.82
N ILE A 181 -10.60 -1.76 -4.20
CA ILE A 181 -10.51 -3.21 -4.17
C ILE A 181 -9.67 -3.60 -2.97
N PHE A 182 -10.25 -4.45 -2.12
CA PHE A 182 -9.58 -5.00 -0.96
C PHE A 182 -9.31 -6.48 -1.15
N GLY A 183 -8.20 -6.98 -0.60
CA GLY A 183 -7.82 -8.39 -0.59
C GLY A 183 -7.70 -8.93 0.83
N PHE A 184 -8.12 -10.18 1.02
CA PHE A 184 -7.98 -10.88 2.31
C PHE A 184 -8.03 -12.41 2.15
N ASP A 185 -7.52 -13.15 3.13
CA ASP A 185 -7.32 -14.61 3.03
C ASP A 185 -8.43 -15.44 3.67
N SER A 186 -9.28 -14.83 4.49
CA SER A 186 -10.35 -15.51 5.23
C SER A 186 -11.63 -14.67 5.22
N PRO A 187 -12.82 -15.26 5.01
CA PRO A 187 -14.08 -14.52 5.05
C PRO A 187 -14.34 -13.87 6.42
N ASP A 188 -13.71 -14.39 7.48
CA ASP A 188 -13.81 -13.87 8.85
C ASP A 188 -12.72 -12.82 9.17
N ALA A 189 -11.85 -12.46 8.21
CA ALA A 189 -10.78 -11.50 8.43
C ALA A 189 -11.34 -10.12 8.81
N THR A 190 -10.89 -9.57 9.94
CA THR A 190 -11.31 -8.25 10.46
C THR A 190 -10.50 -7.08 9.90
N LYS A 191 -9.34 -7.37 9.30
CA LYS A 191 -8.54 -6.44 8.51
C LYS A 191 -8.47 -6.89 7.06
N TRP A 192 -8.72 -5.95 6.15
CA TRP A 192 -8.57 -6.15 4.71
C TRP A 192 -7.49 -5.20 4.17
N ASP A 193 -6.67 -5.69 3.26
CA ASP A 193 -5.61 -4.90 2.66
C ASP A 193 -6.16 -4.16 1.44
N ALA A 194 -5.89 -2.86 1.33
CA ALA A 194 -6.18 -2.13 0.10
C ALA A 194 -5.25 -2.65 -1.02
N VAL A 195 -5.82 -3.16 -2.09
CA VAL A 195 -5.09 -3.71 -3.24
C VAL A 195 -4.95 -2.68 -4.34
N GLY A 196 -5.96 -1.84 -4.53
CA GLY A 196 -5.94 -0.82 -5.56
C GLY A 196 -7.27 -0.10 -5.71
N LYS A 197 -7.34 0.78 -6.70
CA LYS A 197 -8.55 1.53 -7.07
C LYS A 197 -8.88 1.37 -8.56
N GLY A 198 -10.12 1.59 -8.93
CA GLY A 198 -10.51 1.69 -10.34
C GLY A 198 -11.69 2.61 -10.53
N ASP A 199 -11.70 3.31 -11.65
CA ASP A 199 -12.65 4.38 -11.94
C ASP A 199 -13.44 4.02 -13.21
N LEU A 200 -14.77 4.06 -13.13
CA LEU A 200 -15.67 3.72 -14.24
C LEU A 200 -16.58 4.90 -14.56
N LYS A 201 -16.43 5.47 -15.76
CA LYS A 201 -17.09 6.72 -16.16
C LYS A 201 -18.47 6.50 -16.73
N GLU A 202 -18.67 5.47 -17.54
CA GLU A 202 -19.95 5.23 -18.23
C GLU A 202 -20.25 3.73 -18.44
N PHE A 203 -21.42 3.41 -18.98
CA PHE A 203 -21.80 2.03 -19.27
C PHE A 203 -20.83 1.38 -20.26
N ASN A 204 -20.45 0.12 -20.01
CA ASN A 204 -19.39 -0.62 -20.71
C ASN A 204 -17.98 -0.06 -20.58
N ASP A 205 -17.77 1.00 -19.80
CA ASP A 205 -16.42 1.44 -19.48
C ASP A 205 -15.65 0.32 -18.78
N THR A 206 -14.35 0.29 -19.02
CA THR A 206 -13.45 -0.74 -18.49
C THR A 206 -12.22 -0.08 -17.94
N ASP A 207 -11.84 -0.46 -16.73
CA ASP A 207 -10.63 0.03 -16.10
C ASP A 207 -9.78 -1.11 -15.55
N SER A 208 -8.46 -0.95 -15.64
CA SER A 208 -7.52 -1.86 -14.98
C SER A 208 -7.22 -1.28 -13.60
N VAL A 209 -7.47 -2.05 -12.55
CA VAL A 209 -7.28 -1.58 -11.17
C VAL A 209 -5.83 -1.13 -10.98
N GLU A 210 -5.66 0.13 -10.61
CA GLU A 210 -4.38 0.72 -10.25
C GLU A 210 -3.93 0.17 -8.90
N THR A 211 -2.86 -0.61 -8.91
CA THR A 211 -2.45 -1.42 -7.75
C THR A 211 -1.58 -0.62 -6.80
N VAL A 212 -1.83 -0.69 -5.50
CA VAL A 212 -0.92 -0.13 -4.48
C VAL A 212 0.15 -1.11 -4.00
N ILE A 213 0.04 -2.36 -4.45
CA ILE A 213 0.97 -3.43 -4.13
C ILE A 213 1.88 -3.63 -5.33
N ASN A 214 3.17 -3.30 -5.16
CA ASN A 214 4.21 -3.30 -6.20
C ASN A 214 4.58 -4.66 -6.81
N ASP A 215 3.72 -5.68 -6.69
CA ASP A 215 3.95 -6.96 -7.34
C ASP A 215 2.61 -7.59 -7.72
N SER A 216 2.38 -7.78 -9.02
CA SER A 216 1.22 -8.53 -9.55
C SER A 216 1.20 -9.99 -9.05
N SER A 217 2.34 -10.52 -8.56
CA SER A 217 2.38 -11.79 -7.83
C SER A 217 1.64 -11.73 -6.48
N ASN A 218 1.55 -10.56 -5.84
CA ASN A 218 0.83 -10.38 -4.59
C ASN A 218 -0.69 -10.36 -4.77
N MET A 219 -1.22 -10.08 -5.96
CA MET A 219 -2.66 -10.30 -6.23
C MET A 219 -3.05 -11.78 -6.16
N LYS A 220 -2.09 -12.71 -6.23
CA LYS A 220 -2.36 -14.15 -6.09
C LYS A 220 -2.48 -14.60 -4.64
N LYS A 221 -2.11 -13.75 -3.68
CA LYS A 221 -2.04 -14.16 -2.28
C LYS A 221 -3.43 -14.26 -1.65
N TYR A 222 -4.37 -13.42 -2.09
CA TYR A 222 -5.70 -13.34 -1.51
C TYR A 222 -6.66 -14.38 -2.06
N ALA A 223 -7.35 -15.08 -1.15
CA ALA A 223 -8.45 -15.98 -1.47
C ALA A 223 -9.76 -15.23 -1.77
N TYR A 224 -9.91 -14.02 -1.24
CA TYR A 224 -11.10 -13.20 -1.37
C TYR A 224 -10.77 -11.77 -1.76
N TYR A 225 -11.68 -11.17 -2.52
CA TYR A 225 -11.65 -9.76 -2.83
C TYR A 225 -12.96 -9.09 -2.43
N ALA A 226 -12.89 -7.90 -1.88
CA ALA A 226 -14.06 -7.05 -1.66
C ALA A 226 -14.03 -5.86 -2.63
N VAL A 227 -15.16 -5.65 -3.30
CA VAL A 227 -15.40 -4.51 -4.18
C VAL A 227 -16.23 -3.49 -3.42
N TYR A 228 -15.65 -2.33 -3.14
CA TYR A 228 -16.30 -1.25 -2.40
C TYR A 228 -16.42 -0.01 -3.29
N ALA A 229 -17.64 0.50 -3.47
CA ALA A 229 -17.83 1.79 -4.13
C ALA A 229 -17.69 2.93 -3.11
N THR A 230 -16.90 3.95 -3.44
CA THR A 230 -16.62 5.09 -2.54
C THR A 230 -17.86 5.93 -2.23
N ASN A 231 -18.88 5.87 -3.09
CA ASN A 231 -20.18 6.49 -2.86
C ASN A 231 -21.06 5.74 -1.83
N GLY A 232 -20.58 4.62 -1.28
CA GLY A 232 -21.27 3.81 -0.27
C GLY A 232 -22.39 2.92 -0.83
N LYS A 233 -22.66 2.94 -2.13
CA LYS A 233 -23.63 2.04 -2.77
C LYS A 233 -23.03 0.65 -2.90
N LYS A 234 -23.83 -0.36 -2.61
CA LYS A 234 -23.49 -1.76 -2.86
C LYS A 234 -23.95 -2.15 -4.25
N TYR A 235 -23.06 -2.75 -5.03
CA TYR A 235 -23.35 -3.27 -6.37
C TYR A 235 -23.27 -4.78 -6.39
N ASP A 236 -24.08 -5.41 -7.23
CA ASP A 236 -23.88 -6.81 -7.54
C ASP A 236 -22.67 -6.94 -8.48
N VAL A 237 -21.90 -8.01 -8.30
CA VAL A 237 -20.71 -8.25 -9.11
C VAL A 237 -20.77 -9.62 -9.75
N ASN A 238 -20.29 -9.72 -10.98
CA ASN A 238 -20.17 -10.98 -11.71
C ASN A 238 -18.69 -11.24 -12.05
N PRO A 239 -17.97 -12.01 -11.22
CA PRO A 239 -16.56 -12.27 -11.43
C PRO A 239 -16.38 -13.36 -12.49
N SER A 240 -15.42 -13.14 -13.38
CA SER A 240 -15.02 -14.12 -14.39
C SER A 240 -13.53 -14.02 -14.67
N LYS A 241 -13.01 -14.96 -15.46
CA LYS A 241 -11.62 -14.95 -15.90
C LYS A 241 -11.57 -14.73 -17.40
N ALA A 242 -10.76 -13.76 -17.83
CA ALA A 242 -10.39 -13.59 -19.23
C ALA A 242 -8.86 -13.58 -19.32
N HIS A 243 -8.29 -14.46 -20.13
CA HIS A 243 -6.84 -14.73 -20.14
C HIS A 243 -6.30 -14.98 -18.72
N ASN A 244 -5.42 -14.13 -18.22
CA ASN A 244 -4.86 -14.21 -16.88
C ASN A 244 -5.42 -13.12 -15.94
N ASP A 245 -6.41 -12.34 -16.37
CA ASP A 245 -7.00 -11.29 -15.55
C ASP A 245 -8.25 -11.80 -14.81
N LEU A 246 -8.48 -11.27 -13.61
CA LEU A 246 -9.77 -11.31 -12.95
C LEU A 246 -10.63 -10.19 -13.51
N ILE A 247 -11.73 -10.53 -14.17
CA ILE A 247 -12.71 -9.57 -14.68
C ILE A 247 -13.86 -9.49 -13.70
N ILE A 248 -14.22 -8.27 -13.28
CA ILE A 248 -15.32 -8.01 -12.37
C ILE A 248 -16.31 -7.11 -13.10
N GLU A 249 -17.45 -7.66 -13.52
CA GLU A 249 -18.55 -6.84 -14.03
C GLU A 249 -19.37 -6.28 -12.87
N ILE A 250 -19.60 -4.97 -12.86
CA ILE A 250 -20.40 -4.25 -11.86
C ILE A 250 -21.82 -4.04 -12.41
N LYS A 251 -22.87 -4.42 -11.67
CA LYS A 251 -24.27 -4.38 -12.11
C LYS A 251 -25.15 -3.49 -11.24
#